data_AF-A0A387BTZ5-F1
#
_entry.id   AF-A0A387BTZ5-F1
#
_cell.length_a   1.000
_cell.length_b   1.000
_cell.length_c   1.000
_cell.angle_alpha   90.00
_cell.angle_beta   90.00
_cell.angle_gamma   90.00
#
_symmetry.space_group_name_H-M   'P 1'
#
loop_
_entity.id
_entity.type
_entity.pdbx_description
1 polymer ?
#
loop_
_entity_poly.entity_id
_entity_poly.type
_entity_poly.pdbx_seq_one_letter_code
_entity_poly.pdbx_strand_id
1 'polypeptide(L)' 'MTTIAQLDGRKRLNLAPYHPSDIYIVTAEDNGRITLEPATVVSALEQRVLNNPAIMAEVSAYHDDPTDLVDE' A
#
# COMPACT_ATOMS: atom_id res chain seq x y z
N MET A 1 -6.82 15.16 10.25
CA MET A 1 -6.10 16.02 11.21
C MET A 1 -4.85 16.52 10.51
N THR A 2 -4.61 17.83 10.46
CA THR A 2 -3.42 18.42 9.84
C THR A 2 -2.50 18.91 10.94
N THR A 3 -1.21 18.57 10.86
CA THR A 3 -0.21 18.92 11.88
C THR A 3 1.06 19.43 11.21
N ILE A 4 1.85 20.20 11.95
CA ILE A 4 3.19 20.62 11.55
C ILE A 4 4.17 19.62 12.13
N ALA A 5 5.14 19.19 11.33
CA ALA A 5 6.22 18.33 11.75
C ALA A 5 7.55 18.92 11.25
N GLN A 6 8.60 18.78 12.05
CA GLN A 6 9.91 19.35 11.77
C GLN A 6 10.92 18.25 11.45
N LEU A 7 11.79 18.52 10.48
CA LEU A 7 12.89 17.63 10.14
C LEU A 7 13.99 17.69 11.20
N ASP A 8 14.61 16.55 11.47
CA ASP A 8 15.81 16.49 12.31
C ASP A 8 17.06 17.01 11.55
N GLY A 9 18.21 17.02 12.24
CA GLY A 9 19.49 17.44 11.66
C GLY A 9 19.98 16.60 10.48
N ARG A 10 19.39 15.42 10.26
CA ARG A 10 19.68 14.50 9.14
C ARG A 10 18.59 14.53 8.07
N LYS A 11 17.69 15.51 8.12
CA LYS A 11 16.56 15.69 7.19
C LYS A 11 15.55 14.54 7.21
N ARG A 12 15.34 13.91 8.37
CA ARG A 12 14.34 12.85 8.58
C ARG A 12 13.08 13.42 9.20
N LEU A 13 11.93 12.85 8.81
CA LEU A 13 10.63 13.16 9.40
C LEU A 13 10.18 11.99 10.29
N ASN A 14 9.72 12.29 11.51
CA ASN A 14 9.16 11.26 12.39
C ASN A 14 7.68 11.03 12.07
N LEU A 15 7.37 9.84 11.55
CA LEU A 15 6.01 9.42 11.20
C LEU A 15 5.37 8.49 12.23
N ALA A 16 6.09 8.07 13.29
CA ALA A 16 5.61 7.11 14.27
C ALA A 16 4.23 7.44 14.88
N PRO A 17 3.87 8.71 15.16
CA PRO A 17 2.54 9.06 15.68
C PRO A 17 1.39 8.88 14.68
N TYR A 18 1.70 8.69 13.40
CA TYR A 18 0.74 8.72 12.29
C TYR A 18 0.75 7.44 11.46
N HIS A 19 1.32 6.36 11.97
CA HIS A 19 1.86 5.28 11.15
C HIS A 19 0.89 4.11 10.89
N PRO A 20 0.36 3.95 9.67
CA PRO A 20 -0.37 2.74 9.26
C PRO A 20 0.51 1.64 8.65
N SER A 21 1.75 1.92 8.21
CA SER A 21 2.64 0.95 7.53
C SER A 21 4.12 1.33 7.68
N ASP A 22 5.03 0.36 7.72
CA ASP A 22 6.49 0.57 7.82
C ASP A 22 7.15 1.03 6.52
N ILE A 23 6.43 0.89 5.39
CA ILE A 23 6.96 1.13 4.05
C ILE A 23 5.99 2.03 3.29
N TYR A 24 6.54 3.00 2.56
CA TYR A 24 5.77 3.94 1.77
C TYR A 24 6.39 4.09 0.38
N ILE A 25 5.53 4.29 -0.61
CA ILE A 25 5.92 4.89 -1.90
C ILE A 25 5.98 6.40 -1.70
N VAL A 26 7.05 7.01 -2.20
CA VAL A 26 7.30 8.45 -2.09
C VAL A 26 7.22 9.08 -3.47
N THR A 27 6.30 10.02 -3.63
CA THR A 27 6.17 10.83 -4.85
C THR A 27 6.47 12.28 -4.51
N ALA A 28 7.41 12.88 -5.26
CA ALA A 28 7.74 14.30 -5.15
C ALA A 28 7.23 15.03 -6.41
N GLU A 29 6.40 16.04 -6.20
CA GLU A 29 5.89 16.92 -7.25
C GLU A 29 6.77 18.17 -7.40
N ASP A 30 6.78 18.80 -8.57
CA ASP A 30 7.60 20.00 -8.86
C ASP A 30 7.25 21.21 -7.99
N ASN A 31 6.04 21.25 -7.42
CA ASN A 31 5.58 22.27 -6.48
C ASN A 31 6.15 22.08 -5.05
N GLY A 32 6.99 21.05 -4.83
CA GLY A 32 7.57 20.72 -3.53
C GLY A 32 6.67 19.87 -2.63
N ARG A 33 5.50 19.44 -3.11
CA ARG A 33 4.61 18.51 -2.39
C ARG A 33 5.20 17.10 -2.42
N ILE A 34 5.29 16.49 -1.24
CA ILE A 34 5.67 15.09 -1.07
C ILE A 34 4.44 14.31 -0.61
N THR A 35 4.08 13.27 -1.35
CA THR A 35 3.04 12.31 -0.97
C THR A 35 3.68 11.02 -0.51
N LEU A 36 3.20 10.49 0.61
CA LEU A 36 3.59 9.19 1.16
C LEU A 36 2.39 8.27 1.13
N GLU A 37 2.47 7.19 0.35
CA GLU A 37 1.41 6.20 0.23
C GLU A 37 1.87 4.88 0.87
N PRO A 38 1.11 4.30 1.83
CA PRO A 38 1.46 3.01 2.42
C PRO A 38 1.68 1.95 1.34
N ALA A 39 2.74 1.16 1.49
CA ALA A 39 3.11 0.13 0.53
C ALA A 39 3.56 -1.16 1.21
N THR A 40 3.53 -2.24 0.44
CA THR A 40 3.98 -3.58 0.85
C THR A 40 4.98 -4.09 -0.17
N VAL A 41 6.08 -4.68 0.30
CA VAL A 41 7.04 -5.36 -0.57
C VAL A 41 6.49 -6.72 -0.93
N VAL A 42 6.37 -7.00 -2.22
CA VAL A 42 5.93 -8.30 -2.75
C VAL A 42 7.03 -8.90 -3.60
N SER A 43 7.09 -10.23 -3.63
CA SER A 43 7.96 -10.98 -4.54
C SER A 43 7.55 -10.80 -6.00
N ALA A 44 8.46 -11.11 -6.92
CA ALA A 44 8.16 -11.07 -8.35
C ALA A 44 7.02 -12.02 -8.77
N LEU A 45 6.85 -13.15 -8.05
CA LEU A 45 5.75 -14.07 -8.29
C LEU A 45 4.41 -13.46 -7.87
N GLU A 46 4.35 -12.93 -6.64
CA GLU A 46 3.15 -12.25 -6.12
C GLU A 46 2.78 -11.06 -6.99
N GLN A 47 3.76 -10.27 -7.45
CA GLN A 47 3.50 -9.17 -8.36
C GLN A 47 2.91 -9.64 -9.69
N ARG A 48 3.34 -10.78 -10.24
CA ARG A 48 2.72 -11.36 -11.46
C ARG A 48 1.28 -11.80 -11.21
N VAL A 49 1.01 -12.37 -10.04
CA VAL A 49 -0.35 -12.76 -9.64
C VAL A 49 -1.24 -11.53 -9.51
N LEU A 50 -0.79 -10.51 -8.79
CA LEU A 50 -1.51 -9.24 -8.62
C LEU A 50 -1.76 -8.51 -9.95
N ASN A 51 -0.83 -8.62 -10.90
CA ASN A 51 -0.97 -8.04 -12.23
C ASN A 51 -1.74 -8.92 -13.22
N ASN A 52 -2.22 -10.10 -12.82
CA ASN A 52 -3.02 -10.97 -13.68
C ASN A 52 -4.53 -10.71 -13.47
N PRO A 53 -5.21 -10.05 -14.43
CA PRO A 53 -6.61 -9.66 -14.25
C PRO A 53 -7.56 -10.86 -14.08
N ALA A 54 -7.26 -12.00 -14.70
CA ALA A 54 -8.12 -13.18 -14.61
C ALA A 54 -8.08 -13.76 -13.18
N ILE A 55 -6.89 -13.88 -12.59
CA ILE A 55 -6.74 -14.37 -11.21
C ILE A 55 -7.38 -13.39 -10.23
N MET A 56 -7.15 -12.09 -10.40
CA MET A 56 -7.72 -11.08 -9.51
C MET A 56 -9.25 -11.00 -9.60
N ALA A 57 -9.83 -11.26 -10.77
CA ALA A 57 -11.29 -11.35 -10.93
C ALA A 57 -11.87 -12.55 -10.18
N GLU A 58 -11.21 -13.71 -10.21
CA GLU A 58 -11.62 -14.91 -9.47
C GLU A 58 -11.52 -14.68 -7.95
N VAL A 59 -10.42 -14.07 -7.48
CA VAL A 59 -10.27 -13.68 -6.07
C VAL A 59 -11.36 -12.70 -5.63
N SER A 60 -11.71 -11.72 -6.47
CA SER A 60 -12.79 -10.77 -6.17
C SER A 60 -14.14 -11.46 -6.09
N ALA A 61 -14.46 -12.33 -7.06
CA ALA A 61 -15.72 -13.07 -7.09
C ALA A 61 -15.89 -13.94 -5.84
N TYR A 62 -14.82 -14.63 -5.41
CA TYR A 62 -14.81 -15.40 -4.17
C TYR A 62 -15.00 -14.52 -2.93
N HIS A 63 -14.40 -13.33 -2.91
CA HIS A 63 -14.59 -12.42 -1.78
C HIS A 63 -16.05 -11.95 -1.66
N ASP A 64 -16.71 -11.74 -2.80
CA ASP A 64 -18.11 -11.32 -2.88
C ASP A 64 -19.08 -12.47 -2.55
N ASP A 65 -18.73 -13.73 -2.88
CA ASP A 65 -19.49 -14.93 -2.50
C ASP A 65 -18.55 -16.11 -2.14
N PRO A 66 -18.25 -16.32 -0.85
CA PRO A 66 -17.32 -17.36 -0.42
C PRO A 66 -17.95 -18.75 -0.29
N THR A 67 -19.24 -18.92 -0.62
CA THR A 67 -19.98 -20.17 -0.38
C THR A 67 -19.69 -21.29 -1.38
N ASP A 68 -19.00 -20.98 -2.48
CA ASP A 68 -18.70 -21.90 -3.59
C ASP A 68 -17.67 -23.02 -3.26
N LEU A 69 -17.07 -23.00 -2.04
CA LEU A 69 -16.09 -24.00 -1.60
C LEU A 69 -16.64 -25.05 -0.62
N VAL A 70 -17.92 -25.00 -0.27
CA VAL A 70 -18.49 -25.89 0.78
C VAL A 70 -19.13 -27.16 0.20
N ASP A 71 -19.16 -27.32 -1.12
CA ASP A 71 -19.75 -28.48 -1.81
C ASP A 71 -18.69 -29.34 -2.51
N GLU A 72 -17.89 -30.10 -1.75
CA GLU A 72 -17.19 -31.33 -2.20
C GLU A 72 -17.37 -32.48 -1.21
#